data_AF-A0A3M1X9P8-F1
#
_entry.id   AF-A0A3M1X9P8-F1
#
_cell.length_a   1.000
_cell.length_b   1.000
_cell.length_c   1.000
_cell.angle_alpha   90.00
_cell.angle_beta   90.00
_cell.angle_gamma   90.00
#
_symmetry.space_group_name_H-M   'P 1'
#
loop_
_entity.id
_entity.type
_entity.pdbx_description
1 polymer ?
#
loop_
_entity_poly.entity_id
_entity_poly.type
_entity_poly.pdbx_seq_one_letter_code
_entity_poly.pdbx_strand_id
1 'polypeptide(L)'
;MTFLRILSYLSLAWLLGAAVSEDPVPRPVDPWMFYTILDEQPGILVVALHENLWLGYDTASCTLHKVWRGGLLDTAQAAGGASQSLTYGFTYNTFAPDPARWRLTGAGPTQHPDPIFKGFAMEDGHAVLSYELVFSDGQRLLVEERPEYMELKRADNRAGLSRAFSIQADPAKGKLSLRQDYGPLVWGKDLAGKAKWTNESKSKRFYDWGTTYDFTGDMYLSAKKAALVEAVFTVDVEQEGRRRSSN
;
A
#
# COMPACT_ATOMS: atom_id res chain seq x y z
N MET A 1 64.78 -45.07 -10.49
CA MET A 1 64.62 -45.07 -11.97
C MET A 1 63.18 -45.47 -12.21
N THR A 2 62.27 -44.70 -12.82
CA THR A 2 62.39 -43.59 -13.77
C THR A 2 61.04 -42.84 -13.77
N PHE A 3 61.09 -41.54 -14.06
CA PHE A 3 59.97 -40.60 -14.25
C PHE A 3 58.86 -41.08 -15.19
N LEU A 4 57.61 -40.66 -14.93
CA LEU A 4 56.77 -40.10 -16.01
C LEU A 4 55.74 -39.10 -15.45
N ARG A 5 55.98 -37.81 -15.72
CA ARG A 5 54.98 -36.74 -15.68
C ARG A 5 54.33 -36.66 -17.06
N ILE A 6 53.00 -36.65 -17.14
CA ILE A 6 52.27 -35.99 -18.24
C ILE A 6 51.04 -35.28 -17.67
N LEU A 7 51.00 -33.97 -17.93
CA LEU A 7 49.89 -33.03 -17.69
C LEU A 7 48.59 -33.49 -18.37
N SER A 8 47.44 -33.19 -17.79
CA SER A 8 46.21 -32.96 -18.56
C SER A 8 45.37 -31.87 -17.88
N TYR A 9 44.90 -30.98 -18.75
CA TYR A 9 44.40 -29.65 -18.51
C TYR A 9 42.95 -29.65 -17.98
N LEU A 10 42.68 -28.67 -17.12
CA LEU A 10 41.62 -27.67 -17.30
C LEU A 10 40.18 -28.18 -17.54
N SER A 11 39.38 -28.13 -16.48
CA SER A 11 37.98 -27.72 -16.61
C SER A 11 37.58 -26.96 -15.36
N LEU A 12 37.96 -25.68 -15.35
CA LEU A 12 37.38 -24.65 -14.52
C LEU A 12 35.95 -24.43 -15.03
N ALA A 13 35.00 -25.21 -14.50
CA ALA A 13 33.59 -24.97 -14.75
C ALA A 13 33.20 -23.66 -14.05
N TRP A 14 33.16 -22.60 -14.84
CA TRP A 14 32.47 -21.36 -14.50
C TRP A 14 31.01 -21.66 -14.17
N LEU A 15 30.70 -21.80 -12.88
CA LEU A 15 29.33 -21.60 -12.38
C LEU A 15 29.09 -20.08 -12.33
N LEU A 16 28.96 -19.47 -13.51
CA LEU A 16 28.17 -18.25 -13.66
C LEU A 16 26.73 -18.67 -13.37
N GLY A 17 26.31 -18.55 -12.11
CA GLY A 17 24.90 -18.46 -11.80
C GLY A 17 24.38 -17.25 -12.59
N ALA A 18 23.65 -17.51 -13.67
CA ALA A 18 22.88 -16.47 -14.31
C ALA A 18 21.97 -15.90 -13.23
N ALA A 19 22.23 -14.66 -12.81
CA ALA A 19 21.24 -13.89 -12.10
C ALA A 19 20.03 -13.85 -13.02
N VAL A 20 18.98 -14.59 -12.67
CA VAL A 20 17.67 -14.42 -13.28
C VAL A 20 17.30 -12.99 -12.95
N SER A 21 17.46 -12.10 -13.92
CA SER A 21 16.86 -10.78 -13.88
C SER A 21 15.36 -11.03 -13.92
N GLU A 22 14.68 -10.80 -12.80
CA GLU A 22 13.23 -10.72 -12.80
C GLU A 22 12.85 -9.55 -13.73
N ASP A 23 11.90 -9.76 -14.64
CA ASP A 23 11.46 -8.69 -15.53
C ASP A 23 10.89 -7.54 -14.67
N PRO A 24 11.18 -6.28 -15.00
CA PRO A 24 10.66 -5.15 -14.24
C PRO A 24 9.13 -5.20 -14.18
N VAL A 25 8.57 -5.08 -12.97
CA VAL A 25 7.11 -5.00 -12.78
C VAL A 25 6.59 -3.80 -13.58
N PRO A 26 5.72 -3.98 -14.59
CA PRO A 26 5.24 -2.88 -15.41
C PRO A 26 4.40 -1.92 -14.56
N ARG A 27 4.68 -0.62 -14.68
CA ARG A 27 3.98 0.46 -13.97
C ARG A 27 3.24 1.34 -14.98
N PRO A 28 2.08 1.92 -14.60
CA PRO A 28 1.22 2.65 -15.54
C PRO A 28 1.79 4.00 -15.99
N VAL A 29 2.70 4.61 -15.21
CA VAL A 29 3.33 5.91 -15.48
C VAL A 29 4.77 5.95 -14.98
N ASP A 30 5.58 6.91 -15.43
CA ASP A 30 6.94 7.13 -14.94
C ASP A 30 7.17 8.64 -14.65
N PRO A 31 7.53 9.04 -13.41
CA PRO A 31 7.67 8.20 -12.22
C PRO A 31 6.32 7.65 -11.74
N TRP A 32 6.32 6.41 -11.23
CA TRP A 32 5.13 5.79 -10.64
C TRP A 32 4.97 6.08 -9.13
N MET A 33 5.94 6.77 -8.52
CA MET A 33 5.86 7.30 -7.15
C MET A 33 6.29 8.77 -7.13
N PHE A 34 5.40 9.67 -6.69
CA PHE A 34 5.69 11.11 -6.65
C PHE A 34 4.74 11.88 -5.74
N TYR A 35 5.17 13.06 -5.29
CA TYR A 35 4.34 13.95 -4.49
C TYR A 35 3.48 14.87 -5.37
N THR A 36 2.27 15.17 -4.91
CA THR A 36 1.38 16.15 -5.56
C THR A 36 0.38 16.74 -4.56
N ILE A 37 -0.33 17.78 -5.00
CA ILE A 37 -1.62 18.15 -4.41
C ILE A 37 -2.68 17.30 -5.13
N LEU A 38 -3.21 16.29 -4.45
CA LEU A 38 -4.17 15.33 -5.02
C LEU A 38 -5.58 15.73 -4.63
N ASP A 39 -6.44 16.03 -5.60
CA ASP A 39 -7.84 16.42 -5.34
C ASP A 39 -7.97 17.50 -4.24
N GLU A 40 -7.14 18.55 -4.35
CA GLU A 40 -7.04 19.67 -3.39
C GLU A 40 -6.40 19.33 -2.03
N GLN A 41 -6.03 18.07 -1.78
CA GLN A 41 -5.29 17.66 -0.59
C GLN A 41 -3.76 17.77 -0.84
N PRO A 42 -3.04 18.68 -0.16
CA PRO A 42 -1.60 18.77 -0.28
C PRO A 42 -0.89 17.66 0.49
N GLY A 43 0.39 17.44 0.19
CA GLY A 43 1.22 16.48 0.94
C GLY A 43 0.82 15.02 0.69
N ILE A 44 0.35 14.70 -0.52
CA ILE A 44 0.02 13.34 -0.90
C ILE A 44 1.17 12.74 -1.71
N LEU A 45 1.65 11.57 -1.27
CA LEU A 45 2.45 10.67 -2.09
C LEU A 45 1.53 9.77 -2.91
N VAL A 46 1.60 9.89 -4.23
CA VAL A 46 0.94 8.98 -5.16
C VAL A 46 1.82 7.77 -5.40
N VAL A 47 1.22 6.58 -5.40
CA VAL A 47 1.85 5.30 -5.74
C VAL A 47 0.97 4.61 -6.78
N ALA A 48 1.41 4.63 -8.04
CA ALA A 48 0.70 4.06 -9.18
C ALA A 48 1.15 2.60 -9.40
N LEU A 49 0.53 1.66 -8.71
CA LEU A 49 0.95 0.25 -8.73
C LEU A 49 0.53 -0.47 -10.01
N HIS A 50 -0.68 -0.17 -10.50
CA HIS A 50 -1.28 -0.76 -11.70
C HIS A 50 -2.34 0.19 -12.28
N GLU A 51 -2.72 0.07 -13.55
CA GLU A 51 -3.83 0.86 -14.15
C GLU A 51 -5.16 0.73 -13.37
N ASN A 52 -5.32 -0.40 -12.69
CA ASN A 52 -6.49 -0.72 -11.87
C ASN A 52 -6.30 -0.42 -10.38
N LEU A 53 -5.11 0.02 -9.96
CA LEU A 53 -4.82 0.28 -8.56
C LEU A 53 -3.78 1.41 -8.38
N TRP A 54 -4.29 2.57 -8.02
CA TRP A 54 -3.52 3.72 -7.60
C TRP A 54 -3.82 4.02 -6.14
N LEU A 55 -2.78 4.46 -5.42
CA LEU A 55 -2.83 4.80 -4.01
C LEU A 55 -2.39 6.25 -3.80
N GLY A 56 -3.01 6.92 -2.83
CA GLY A 56 -2.60 8.22 -2.34
C GLY A 56 -2.36 8.12 -0.84
N TYR A 57 -1.16 8.43 -0.39
CA TYR A 57 -0.77 8.42 1.02
C TYR A 57 -0.61 9.85 1.53
N ASP A 58 -1.27 10.17 2.63
CA ASP A 58 -1.09 11.45 3.28
C ASP A 58 0.17 11.41 4.14
N THR A 59 1.14 12.28 3.82
CA THR A 59 2.46 12.26 4.47
C THR A 59 2.45 12.90 5.85
N ALA A 60 1.41 13.67 6.20
CA ALA A 60 1.28 14.28 7.52
C ALA A 60 0.78 13.26 8.56
N SER A 61 -0.22 12.44 8.20
CA SER A 61 -0.78 11.39 9.05
C SER A 61 -0.09 10.02 8.88
N CYS A 62 0.72 9.85 7.82
CA CYS A 62 1.29 8.57 7.42
C CYS A 62 0.21 7.48 7.26
N THR A 63 -0.90 7.85 6.63
CA THR A 63 -2.02 6.93 6.38
C THR A 63 -2.41 6.90 4.91
N LEU A 64 -3.05 5.81 4.50
CA LEU A 64 -3.64 5.70 3.17
C LEU A 64 -4.82 6.69 3.11
N HIS A 65 -4.74 7.65 2.20
CA HIS A 65 -5.74 8.68 1.96
C HIS A 65 -6.73 8.27 0.87
N LYS A 66 -6.26 7.64 -0.22
CA LYS A 66 -7.12 7.31 -1.34
C LYS A 66 -6.71 6.03 -2.06
N VAL A 67 -7.68 5.30 -2.58
CA VAL A 67 -7.49 4.11 -3.43
C VAL A 67 -8.44 4.22 -4.63
N TRP A 68 -7.93 4.13 -5.85
CA TRP A 68 -8.75 4.26 -7.05
C TRP A 68 -8.23 3.45 -8.25
N ARG A 69 -9.10 3.28 -9.23
CA ARG A 69 -8.81 2.77 -10.58
C ARG A 69 -8.87 3.92 -11.57
N GLY A 70 -7.96 3.94 -12.54
CA GLY A 70 -7.88 4.99 -13.56
C GLY A 70 -6.50 5.63 -13.57
N GLY A 71 -6.43 6.91 -13.21
CA GLY A 71 -5.17 7.63 -13.15
C GLY A 71 -5.35 9.07 -12.70
N LEU A 72 -4.45 9.94 -13.17
CA LEU A 72 -4.45 11.37 -12.89
C LEU A 72 -4.58 12.20 -14.16
N LEU A 73 -5.28 13.32 -14.04
CA LEU A 73 -5.22 14.43 -14.97
C LEU A 73 -4.31 15.49 -14.36
N ASP A 74 -3.23 15.83 -15.06
CA ASP A 74 -2.40 16.96 -14.69
C ASP A 74 -3.24 18.23 -14.85
N THR A 75 -3.42 18.94 -13.75
CA THR A 75 -4.03 20.26 -13.77
C THR A 75 -2.95 21.32 -13.62
N ALA A 76 -3.28 22.56 -13.97
CA ALA A 76 -2.36 23.68 -13.91
C ALA A 76 -1.63 23.75 -12.55
N GLN A 77 -0.44 24.33 -12.55
CA GLN A 77 0.37 24.49 -11.35
C GLN A 77 -0.39 25.28 -10.27
N ALA A 78 -0.46 24.75 -9.04
CA ALA A 78 -1.12 25.44 -7.94
C ALA A 78 -0.39 26.75 -7.60
N ALA A 79 -1.11 27.71 -7.03
CA ALA A 79 -0.53 28.94 -6.50
C ALA A 79 0.46 28.59 -5.36
N GLY A 80 1.76 28.50 -5.69
CA GLY A 80 2.79 27.97 -4.79
C GLY A 80 3.78 27.00 -5.45
N GLY A 81 3.60 26.65 -6.73
CA GLY A 81 4.59 25.93 -7.53
C GLY A 81 4.49 24.40 -7.52
N ALA A 82 3.64 23.81 -6.66
CA ALA A 82 3.36 22.38 -6.68
C ALA A 82 2.40 22.02 -7.82
N SER A 83 2.68 20.93 -8.54
CA SER A 83 1.74 20.37 -9.53
C SER A 83 0.50 19.84 -8.81
N GLN A 84 -0.68 20.26 -9.28
CA GLN A 84 -1.96 19.78 -8.79
C GLN A 84 -2.47 18.68 -9.74
N SER A 85 -2.89 17.56 -9.16
CA SER A 85 -3.43 16.44 -9.91
C SER A 85 -4.87 16.19 -9.51
N LEU A 86 -5.72 15.93 -10.50
CA LEU A 86 -7.09 15.44 -10.26
C LEU A 86 -7.17 13.96 -10.60
N THR A 87 -7.78 13.18 -9.73
CA THR A 87 -8.08 11.79 -10.02
C THR A 87 -9.17 11.65 -11.08
N TYR A 88 -9.05 10.64 -11.94
CA TYR A 88 -10.13 10.20 -12.81
C TYR A 88 -10.36 8.70 -12.68
N GLY A 89 -11.56 8.26 -13.05
CA GLY A 89 -11.99 6.87 -12.94
C GLY A 89 -12.74 6.61 -11.63
N PHE A 90 -12.66 5.37 -11.15
CA PHE A 90 -13.45 4.92 -10.01
C PHE A 90 -12.67 5.00 -8.71
N THR A 91 -13.14 5.81 -7.77
CA THR A 91 -12.60 5.83 -6.40
C THR A 91 -13.18 4.67 -5.61
N TYR A 92 -12.33 3.72 -5.23
CA TYR A 92 -12.72 2.67 -4.29
C TYR A 92 -13.00 3.28 -2.92
N ASN A 93 -12.06 4.09 -2.43
CA ASN A 93 -12.21 4.74 -1.14
C ASN A 93 -11.39 6.02 -1.01
N THR A 94 -11.89 6.95 -0.21
CA THR A 94 -11.21 8.17 0.22
C THR A 94 -11.37 8.32 1.72
N PHE A 95 -10.27 8.66 2.40
CA PHE A 95 -10.18 8.72 3.84
C PHE A 95 -9.71 10.11 4.28
N ALA A 96 -10.38 10.68 5.27
CA ALA A 96 -9.88 11.89 5.89
C ALA A 96 -8.49 11.61 6.53
N PRO A 97 -7.49 12.47 6.29
CA PRO A 97 -6.22 12.41 7.00
C PRO A 97 -6.47 12.50 8.51
N ASP A 98 -5.96 11.53 9.24
CA ASP A 98 -6.11 11.49 10.70
C ASP A 98 -4.91 10.77 11.35
N PRO A 99 -3.97 11.52 11.96
CA PRO A 99 -2.83 10.91 12.65
C PRO A 99 -3.28 10.07 13.86
N ALA A 100 -4.48 10.31 14.43
CA ALA A 100 -5.01 9.53 15.55
C ALA A 100 -5.37 8.08 15.17
N ARG A 101 -5.29 7.73 13.88
CA ARG A 101 -5.39 6.34 13.39
C ARG A 101 -4.24 5.47 13.88
N TRP A 102 -3.08 6.04 14.20
CA TRP A 102 -2.03 5.34 14.94
C TRP A 102 -2.41 5.29 16.42
N ARG A 103 -2.38 4.10 17.01
CA ARG A 103 -2.88 3.88 18.37
C ARG A 103 -1.95 2.98 19.16
N LEU A 104 -1.63 3.39 20.39
CA LEU A 104 -1.00 2.55 21.40
C LEU A 104 -2.03 2.25 22.50
N THR A 105 -2.36 0.97 22.65
CA THR A 105 -3.38 0.50 23.60
C THR A 105 -2.77 -0.41 24.68
N GLY A 106 -3.40 -0.51 25.85
CA GLY A 106 -2.93 -1.39 26.93
C GLY A 106 -1.79 -0.82 27.80
N ALA A 107 -1.40 0.44 27.59
CA ALA A 107 -0.48 1.19 28.45
C ALA A 107 -1.19 2.19 29.38
N GLY A 108 -2.54 2.12 29.47
CA GLY A 108 -3.40 3.14 30.10
C GLY A 108 -4.46 3.64 29.11
N PRO A 109 -4.87 4.93 29.17
CA PRO A 109 -5.64 5.57 28.11
C PRO A 109 -4.98 5.35 26.73
N THR A 110 -5.79 5.30 25.67
CA THR A 110 -5.25 5.18 24.30
C THR A 110 -4.35 6.38 24.01
N GLN A 111 -3.13 6.10 23.58
CA GLN A 111 -2.21 7.13 23.10
C GLN A 111 -2.17 7.13 21.57
N HIS A 112 -1.91 8.28 20.99
CA HIS A 112 -1.79 8.49 19.55
C HIS A 112 -0.36 8.98 19.28
N PRO A 113 0.57 8.09 18.90
CA PRO A 113 1.93 8.52 18.59
C PRO A 113 1.92 9.44 17.38
N ASP A 114 2.83 10.42 17.36
CA ASP A 114 2.97 11.38 16.28
C ASP A 114 3.72 10.73 15.11
N PRO A 115 3.09 10.58 13.92
CA PRO A 115 3.72 9.94 12.78
C PRO A 115 4.54 10.94 11.96
N ILE A 116 5.76 10.55 11.61
CA ILE A 116 6.67 11.32 10.75
C ILE A 116 6.97 10.51 9.50
N PHE A 117 6.62 11.05 8.33
CA PHE A 117 6.97 10.42 7.06
C PHE A 117 8.47 10.54 6.81
N LYS A 118 9.15 9.40 6.63
CA LYS A 118 10.61 9.33 6.47
C LYS A 118 11.06 9.24 5.01
N GLY A 119 10.12 9.09 4.08
CA GLY A 119 10.39 8.97 2.66
C GLY A 119 9.87 7.66 2.08
N PHE A 120 10.16 7.48 0.79
CA PHE A 120 9.88 6.26 0.06
C PHE A 120 11.11 5.82 -0.74
N ALA A 121 11.18 4.54 -1.03
CA ALA A 121 12.18 3.93 -1.91
C ALA A 121 11.52 2.94 -2.86
N MET A 122 12.23 2.62 -3.95
CA MET A 122 11.90 1.55 -4.88
C MET A 122 12.96 0.47 -4.72
N GLU A 123 12.59 -0.69 -4.21
CA GLU A 123 13.47 -1.84 -3.99
C GLU A 123 12.99 -3.01 -4.83
N ASP A 124 13.85 -3.51 -5.73
CA ASP A 124 13.52 -4.61 -6.65
C ASP A 124 12.21 -4.37 -7.43
N GLY A 125 11.94 -3.12 -7.79
CA GLY A 125 10.71 -2.73 -8.49
C GLY A 125 9.48 -2.53 -7.58
N HIS A 126 9.60 -2.73 -6.26
CA HIS A 126 8.51 -2.63 -5.29
C HIS A 126 8.60 -1.36 -4.42
N ALA A 127 7.44 -0.86 -3.99
CA ALA A 127 7.38 0.33 -3.15
C ALA A 127 7.74 0.00 -1.69
N VAL A 128 8.54 0.87 -1.07
CA VAL A 128 8.82 0.85 0.36
C VAL A 128 8.53 2.22 0.93
N LEU A 129 7.57 2.30 1.85
CA LEU A 129 7.23 3.53 2.58
C LEU A 129 7.75 3.42 4.00
N SER A 130 8.41 4.48 4.48
CA SER A 130 9.00 4.51 5.82
C SER A 130 8.34 5.58 6.69
N TYR A 131 7.96 5.20 7.90
CA TYR A 131 7.36 6.09 8.90
C TYR A 131 8.11 5.95 10.22
N GLU A 132 8.22 7.05 10.97
CA GLU A 132 8.68 7.02 12.36
C GLU A 132 7.54 7.46 13.27
N LEU A 133 7.19 6.63 14.25
CA LEU A 133 6.20 6.96 15.26
C LEU A 133 6.90 7.48 16.52
N VAL A 134 6.56 8.69 16.95
CA VAL A 134 7.09 9.32 18.16
C VAL A 134 6.07 9.19 19.29
N PHE A 135 6.42 8.49 20.35
CA PHE A 135 5.57 8.30 21.52
C PHE A 135 5.72 9.45 22.53
N SER A 136 4.76 9.56 23.46
CA SER A 136 4.75 10.63 24.47
C SER A 136 5.96 10.60 25.43
N ASP A 137 6.60 9.44 25.58
CA ASP A 137 7.81 9.27 26.39
C ASP A 137 9.11 9.53 25.58
N GLY A 138 8.99 9.96 24.33
CA GLY A 138 10.10 10.20 23.42
C GLY A 138 10.65 8.95 22.75
N GLN A 139 10.11 7.75 23.04
CA GLN A 139 10.45 6.55 22.27
C GLN A 139 10.11 6.79 20.80
N ARG A 140 10.95 6.25 19.91
CA ARG A 140 10.73 6.26 18.45
C ARG A 140 10.64 4.84 17.94
N LEU A 141 9.78 4.62 16.95
CA LEU A 141 9.63 3.33 16.30
C LEU A 141 9.53 3.50 14.80
N LEU A 142 10.43 2.83 14.07
CA LEU A 142 10.36 2.74 12.62
C LEU A 142 9.30 1.72 12.20
N VAL A 143 8.47 2.12 11.26
CA VAL A 143 7.47 1.29 10.58
C VAL A 143 7.78 1.35 9.09
N GLU A 144 7.82 0.19 8.45
CA GLU A 144 7.89 0.07 7.00
C GLU A 144 6.60 -0.53 6.47
N GLU A 145 6.14 -0.02 5.32
CA GLU A 145 5.02 -0.54 4.57
C GLU A 145 5.43 -0.84 3.13
N ARG A 146 5.05 -2.01 2.64
CA ARG A 146 5.21 -2.42 1.24
C ARG A 146 3.84 -2.68 0.61
N PRO A 147 3.25 -1.68 -0.07
CA PRO A 147 2.04 -1.89 -0.84
C PRO A 147 2.38 -2.47 -2.22
N GLU A 148 1.55 -3.41 -2.70
CA GLU A 148 1.71 -4.00 -4.04
C GLU A 148 0.36 -4.41 -4.65
N TYR A 149 0.29 -4.37 -5.97
CA TYR A 149 -0.83 -4.92 -6.74
C TYR A 149 -0.81 -6.45 -6.70
N MET A 150 -1.96 -7.05 -6.43
CA MET A 150 -2.15 -8.49 -6.51
C MET A 150 -2.89 -8.85 -7.79
N GLU A 151 -2.20 -9.57 -8.66
CA GLU A 151 -2.79 -10.26 -9.81
C GLU A 151 -3.88 -11.24 -9.35
N LEU A 152 -5.10 -11.03 -9.83
CA LEU A 152 -6.23 -11.90 -9.50
C LEU A 152 -6.39 -12.93 -10.62
N LYS A 153 -6.41 -14.21 -10.27
CA LYS A 153 -6.60 -15.32 -11.24
C LYS A 153 -7.94 -15.30 -11.98
N ARG A 154 -8.88 -14.42 -11.60
CA ARG A 154 -10.19 -14.29 -12.23
C ARG A 154 -10.18 -13.04 -13.11
N ALA A 155 -10.71 -13.17 -14.32
CA ALA A 155 -10.97 -12.06 -15.24
C ALA A 155 -12.22 -11.25 -14.81
N ASP A 156 -12.33 -10.96 -13.52
CA ASP A 156 -13.25 -9.95 -13.01
C ASP A 156 -12.43 -8.67 -12.85
N ASN A 157 -12.96 -7.51 -13.26
CA ASN A 157 -12.31 -6.20 -13.26
C ASN A 157 -11.97 -5.65 -11.84
N ARG A 158 -11.60 -6.54 -10.92
CA ARG A 158 -11.30 -6.27 -9.52
C ARG A 158 -9.82 -5.94 -9.36
N ALA A 159 -9.53 -5.12 -8.36
CA ALA A 159 -8.18 -4.73 -8.04
C ALA A 159 -7.78 -5.35 -6.70
N GLY A 160 -6.70 -6.13 -6.70
CA GLY A 160 -6.13 -6.66 -5.48
C GLY A 160 -5.03 -5.74 -4.96
N LEU A 161 -5.09 -5.35 -3.69
CA LEU A 161 -4.05 -4.64 -2.96
C LEU A 161 -3.50 -5.53 -1.85
N SER A 162 -2.20 -5.78 -1.86
CA SER A 162 -1.45 -6.33 -0.74
C SER A 162 -0.73 -5.20 -0.02
N ARG A 163 -0.73 -5.21 1.31
CA ARG A 163 0.05 -4.30 2.15
C ARG A 163 0.73 -5.10 3.25
N ALA A 164 2.05 -5.14 3.22
CA ALA A 164 2.86 -5.75 4.25
C ALA A 164 3.46 -4.66 5.16
N PHE A 165 3.35 -4.83 6.47
CA PHE A 165 3.88 -3.91 7.47
C PHE A 165 4.88 -4.61 8.37
N SER A 166 6.03 -3.97 8.58
CA SER A 166 7.05 -4.40 9.54
C SER A 166 7.39 -3.26 10.50
N ILE A 167 7.73 -3.61 11.73
CA ILE A 167 8.23 -2.68 12.74
C ILE A 167 9.55 -3.21 13.30
N GLN A 168 10.47 -2.31 13.61
CA GLN A 168 11.81 -2.68 14.08
C GLN A 168 11.80 -3.40 15.45
N ALA A 169 10.88 -3.00 16.33
CA ALA A 169 10.72 -3.55 17.67
C ALA A 169 9.27 -3.42 18.13
N ASP A 170 8.84 -4.27 19.07
CA ASP A 170 7.57 -4.06 19.75
C ASP A 170 7.70 -2.80 20.66
N PRO A 171 6.65 -1.97 20.82
CA PRO A 171 6.67 -0.85 21.76
C PRO A 171 7.02 -1.32 23.18
N ALA A 172 7.70 -0.48 23.96
CA ALA A 172 8.11 -0.86 25.32
C ALA A 172 6.92 -1.14 26.25
N LYS A 173 5.78 -0.48 25.98
CA LYS A 173 4.51 -0.65 26.70
C LYS A 173 3.36 -0.70 25.72
N GLY A 174 2.36 -1.53 26.01
CA GLY A 174 1.14 -1.60 25.22
C GLY A 174 1.30 -2.32 23.87
N LYS A 175 0.32 -2.13 22.99
CA LYS A 175 0.21 -2.74 21.67
C LYS A 175 -0.05 -1.66 20.65
N LEU A 176 0.78 -1.60 19.62
CA LEU A 176 0.62 -0.69 18.49
C LEU A 176 -0.41 -1.26 17.52
N SER A 177 -1.32 -0.41 17.07
CA SER A 177 -2.25 -0.70 15.99
C SER A 177 -2.44 0.50 15.08
N LEU A 178 -2.79 0.22 13.82
CA LEU A 178 -3.19 1.23 12.83
C LEU A 178 -4.66 1.00 12.46
N ARG A 179 -5.50 2.02 12.63
CA ARG A 179 -6.90 2.00 12.20
C ARG A 179 -6.99 2.15 10.68
N GLN A 180 -7.48 1.11 10.02
CA GLN A 180 -7.57 1.03 8.56
C GLN A 180 -9.00 0.80 8.11
N ASP A 181 -9.27 1.26 6.89
CA ASP A 181 -10.55 1.15 6.22
C ASP A 181 -10.34 0.48 4.85
N TYR A 182 -11.22 -0.45 4.48
CA TYR A 182 -11.20 -1.17 3.20
C TYR A 182 -12.58 -1.25 2.61
N GLY A 183 -12.72 -0.89 1.34
CA GLY A 183 -14.01 -0.86 0.68
C GLY A 183 -13.92 -0.24 -0.72
N PRO A 184 -14.89 -0.52 -1.60
CA PRO A 184 -16.01 -1.45 -1.40
C PRO A 184 -15.58 -2.92 -1.58
N LEU A 185 -16.07 -3.80 -0.70
CA LEU A 185 -15.82 -5.26 -0.70
C LEU A 185 -17.13 -6.03 -0.93
N VAL A 186 -17.12 -7.14 -1.68
CA VAL A 186 -18.33 -7.94 -1.98
C VAL A 186 -18.51 -9.07 -0.98
N TRP A 187 -17.43 -9.82 -0.72
CA TRP A 187 -17.44 -11.00 0.12
C TRP A 187 -16.48 -10.86 1.28
N GLY A 188 -16.78 -11.49 2.43
CA GLY A 188 -15.89 -11.53 3.59
C GLY A 188 -14.44 -11.90 3.28
N LYS A 189 -14.24 -12.80 2.29
CA LYS A 189 -12.93 -13.25 1.81
C LYS A 189 -12.16 -12.23 0.97
N ASP A 190 -12.81 -11.15 0.54
CA ASP A 190 -12.16 -10.06 -0.20
C ASP A 190 -11.31 -9.20 0.73
N LEU A 191 -11.41 -9.39 2.05
CA LEU A 191 -10.40 -8.94 3.01
C LEU A 191 -9.76 -10.17 3.66
N ALA A 192 -8.48 -10.36 3.41
CA ALA A 192 -7.70 -11.50 3.84
C ALA A 192 -6.31 -11.07 4.36
N GLY A 193 -5.40 -12.04 4.48
CA GLY A 193 -4.05 -11.84 4.98
C GLY A 193 -3.81 -12.41 6.37
N LYS A 194 -2.69 -12.02 6.98
CA LYS A 194 -2.21 -12.51 8.29
C LYS A 194 -2.25 -11.44 9.39
N ALA A 195 -2.85 -10.29 9.09
CA ALA A 195 -3.10 -9.24 10.06
C ALA A 195 -4.06 -9.71 11.17
N LYS A 196 -3.82 -9.20 12.39
CA LYS A 196 -4.73 -9.39 13.53
C LYS A 196 -5.52 -8.11 13.74
N TRP A 197 -6.84 -8.25 13.83
CA TRP A 197 -7.78 -7.13 13.89
C TRP A 197 -8.47 -7.03 15.25
N THR A 198 -8.84 -5.80 15.62
CA THR A 198 -9.76 -5.48 16.73
C THR A 198 -10.64 -4.30 16.35
N ASN A 199 -11.68 -4.03 17.17
CA ASN A 199 -12.62 -2.91 16.97
C ASN A 199 -13.17 -2.85 15.55
N GLU A 200 -13.51 -4.03 15.03
CA GLU A 200 -13.99 -4.23 13.68
C GLU A 200 -15.42 -3.73 13.53
N SER A 201 -15.68 -3.04 12.42
CA SER A 201 -17.02 -2.67 11.99
C SER A 201 -17.18 -2.89 10.50
N LYS A 202 -18.40 -3.21 10.09
CA LYS A 202 -18.79 -3.27 8.68
C LYS A 202 -20.01 -2.40 8.45
N SER A 203 -19.95 -1.54 7.45
CA SER A 203 -21.10 -0.78 6.96
C SER A 203 -21.46 -1.27 5.57
N LYS A 204 -22.76 -1.29 5.26
CA LYS A 204 -23.23 -1.68 3.92
C LYS A 204 -23.29 -0.46 3.01
N ARG A 205 -22.95 -0.65 1.75
CA ARG A 205 -23.16 0.31 0.67
C ARG A 205 -24.05 -0.34 -0.39
N PHE A 206 -25.10 0.39 -0.79
CA PHE A 206 -26.09 -0.11 -1.73
C PHE A 206 -25.85 0.51 -3.10
N TYR A 207 -25.89 -0.35 -4.12
CA TYR A 207 -25.81 0.00 -5.53
C TYR A 207 -26.95 -0.68 -6.28
N ASP A 208 -27.26 -0.19 -7.48
CA ASP A 208 -28.29 -0.79 -8.34
C ASP A 208 -28.01 -2.26 -8.67
N TRP A 209 -26.72 -2.59 -8.80
CA TRP A 209 -26.23 -3.93 -9.15
C TRP A 209 -26.02 -4.85 -7.94
N GLY A 210 -26.07 -4.32 -6.71
CA GLY A 210 -25.81 -5.13 -5.53
C GLY A 210 -25.44 -4.37 -4.27
N THR A 211 -25.05 -5.13 -3.25
CA THR A 211 -24.59 -4.58 -1.97
C THR A 211 -23.12 -4.90 -1.78
N THR A 212 -22.34 -3.90 -1.42
CA THR A 212 -20.96 -4.07 -0.94
C THR A 212 -20.89 -3.70 0.54
N TYR A 213 -19.73 -3.89 1.15
CA TYR A 213 -19.47 -3.38 2.47
C TYR A 213 -18.12 -2.66 2.55
N ASP A 214 -18.06 -1.69 3.45
CA ASP A 214 -16.82 -1.09 3.90
C ASP A 214 -16.46 -1.71 5.26
N PHE A 215 -15.22 -2.13 5.40
CA PHE A 215 -14.64 -2.65 6.63
C PHE A 215 -13.79 -1.57 7.29
N THR A 216 -13.89 -1.45 8.62
CA THR A 216 -12.94 -0.69 9.43
C THR A 216 -12.43 -1.57 10.55
N GLY A 217 -11.15 -1.48 10.88
CA GLY A 217 -10.59 -2.17 12.04
C GLY A 217 -9.24 -1.63 12.46
N ASP A 218 -8.82 -1.97 13.68
CA ASP A 218 -7.48 -1.71 14.19
C ASP A 218 -6.57 -2.90 13.90
N MET A 219 -5.63 -2.72 12.99
CA MET A 219 -4.63 -3.73 12.64
C MET A 219 -3.47 -3.68 13.63
N TYR A 220 -3.22 -4.76 14.37
CA TYR A 220 -2.05 -4.85 15.26
C TYR A 220 -0.75 -5.07 14.50
N LEU A 221 0.30 -4.38 14.96
CA LEU A 221 1.67 -4.52 14.48
C LEU A 221 2.54 -5.19 15.55
N SER A 222 3.46 -6.05 15.12
CA SER A 222 4.46 -6.67 15.99
C SER A 222 5.77 -6.92 15.23
N ALA A 223 6.91 -6.76 15.91
CA ALA A 223 8.22 -7.02 15.34
C ALA A 223 8.45 -8.50 15.01
N LYS A 224 7.73 -9.41 15.69
CA LYS A 224 7.91 -10.86 15.49
C LYS A 224 7.35 -11.36 14.16
N LYS A 225 6.31 -10.70 13.64
CA LYS A 225 5.60 -11.12 12.42
C LYS A 225 5.05 -9.89 11.71
N ALA A 226 5.43 -9.73 10.44
CA ALA A 226 4.84 -8.72 9.59
C ALA A 226 3.32 -8.87 9.52
N ALA A 227 2.60 -7.75 9.59
CA ALA A 227 1.17 -7.74 9.34
C ALA A 227 0.95 -7.68 7.82
N LEU A 228 0.20 -8.64 7.28
CA LEU A 228 -0.15 -8.69 5.87
C LEU A 228 -1.65 -8.49 5.74
N VAL A 229 -2.05 -7.49 4.96
CA VAL A 229 -3.45 -7.26 4.57
C VAL A 229 -3.57 -7.44 3.07
N GLU A 230 -4.58 -8.19 2.66
CA GLU A 230 -4.92 -8.39 1.26
C GLU A 230 -6.37 -7.97 1.05
N ALA A 231 -6.60 -6.98 0.20
CA ALA A 231 -7.92 -6.45 -0.08
C ALA A 231 -8.23 -6.58 -1.58
N VAL A 232 -9.42 -7.06 -1.91
CA VAL A 232 -9.91 -7.17 -3.29
C VAL A 232 -11.09 -6.23 -3.47
N PHE A 233 -10.83 -5.11 -4.13
CA PHE A 233 -11.84 -4.10 -4.39
C PHE A 233 -12.67 -4.46 -5.62
N THR A 234 -13.94 -4.06 -5.59
CA THR A 234 -14.85 -4.24 -6.72
C THR A 234 -15.20 -2.90 -7.36
N VAL A 235 -15.34 -2.92 -8.69
CA VAL A 235 -16.06 -1.91 -9.46
C VAL A 235 -17.17 -2.62 -10.23
N ASP A 236 -18.36 -2.04 -10.30
CA ASP A 236 -19.31 -2.48 -11.31
C ASP A 236 -18.96 -1.82 -12.65
N VAL A 237 -18.68 -2.67 -13.63
CA VAL A 237 -18.21 -2.30 -14.96
C VAL A 237 -19.39 -1.91 -15.86
N GLU A 238 -20.62 -2.36 -15.56
CA GLU A 238 -21.77 -2.15 -16.44
C GLU A 238 -22.23 -0.69 -16.47
N GLN A 239 -22.08 0.07 -15.38
CA GLN A 239 -22.49 1.48 -15.34
C GLN A 239 -21.45 2.47 -15.84
N GLU A 240 -20.15 2.20 -15.72
CA GLU A 240 -19.11 3.08 -16.28
C GLU A 240 -19.21 3.15 -17.82
N GLY A 241 -19.56 2.01 -18.45
CA GLY A 241 -19.85 1.94 -19.89
C GLY A 241 -21.12 2.70 -20.30
N ARG A 242 -22.18 2.66 -19.47
CA ARG A 242 -23.42 3.42 -19.73
C ARG A 242 -23.26 4.93 -19.51
N ARG A 243 -22.45 5.36 -18.54
CA ARG A 243 -22.15 6.79 -18.30
C ARG A 243 -21.36 7.43 -19.45
N ARG A 244 -20.56 6.66 -20.19
CA ARG A 244 -19.83 7.14 -21.37
C ARG A 244 -20.66 7.12 -22.66
N SER A 245 -21.77 6.38 -22.72
CA SER A 245 -22.68 6.37 -23.87
C SER A 245 -23.79 7.43 -23.81
N SER A 246 -23.84 8.24 -22.75
CA SER A 246 -24.92 9.20 -22.51
C SER A 246 -24.46 10.66 -22.34
N ASN A 247 -23.28 11.01 -22.83
CA ASN A 247 -22.82 12.41 -22.96
C ASN A 247 -22.47 12.73 -24.40
#